data_AF-X1EPF9-F1
#
_entry.id   AF-X1EPF9-F1
#
_cell.length_a   1.000
_cell.length_b   1.000
_cell.length_c   1.000
_cell.angle_alpha   90.00
_cell.angle_beta   90.00
_cell.angle_gamma   90.00
#
_symmetry.space_group_name_H-M   'P 1'
#
loop_
_entity.id
_entity.type
_entity.pdbx_description
1 polymer ?
#
loop_
_entity_poly.entity_id
_entity_poly.type
_entity_poly.pdbx_seq_one_letter_code
_entity_poly.pdbx_strand_id
1 'polypeptide(L)'
;MKEHLQIKITLTTTNEYAIAKILSLVVYVDVPDKNLEILNRLIAQAGTTIVFADESIDFYKVRSIVLTTVGASPLKPILTAQSNSQCTIKLFDKDDAAQEGYINLSAVGY
;
A
#
# COMPACT_ATOMS: atom_id res chain seq x y z
N MET A 1 -4.26 -9.67 15.04
CA MET A 1 -3.12 -10.56 15.35
C MET A 1 -1.89 -9.99 14.67
N LYS A 2 -0.77 -9.83 15.37
CA LYS A 2 0.48 -9.43 14.74
C LYS A 2 1.14 -10.68 14.18
N GLU A 3 1.38 -10.71 12.88
CA GLU A 3 2.17 -11.76 12.25
C GLU A 3 3.64 -11.53 12.61
N HIS A 4 4.33 -12.57 13.09
CA HIS A 4 5.74 -12.49 13.43
C HIS A 4 6.48 -13.61 12.70
N LEU A 5 7.53 -13.25 11.96
CA LEU A 5 8.52 -14.24 11.55
C LEU A 5 9.54 -14.42 12.68
N GLN A 6 9.65 -15.63 13.20
CA GLN A 6 10.69 -15.98 14.18
C GLN A 6 11.71 -16.92 13.53
N ILE A 7 12.98 -16.52 13.55
CA ILE A 7 14.09 -17.33 13.03
C ILE A 7 15.02 -17.66 14.19
N LYS A 8 15.08 -18.94 14.55
CA LYS A 8 16.01 -19.47 15.55
C LYS A 8 17.14 -20.20 14.85
N ILE A 9 18.37 -19.79 15.13
CA ILE A 9 19.58 -20.42 14.61
C ILE A 9 20.37 -20.97 15.79
N THR A 10 20.71 -22.25 15.72
CA THR A 10 21.51 -22.93 16.74
C THR A 10 22.70 -23.59 16.03
N LEU A 11 23.91 -23.23 16.45
CA LEU A 11 25.15 -23.81 15.97
C LEU A 11 25.79 -24.58 17.13
N THR A 12 25.92 -25.89 16.99
CA THR A 12 26.51 -26.75 18.03
C THR A 12 27.73 -27.47 17.47
N THR A 13 28.84 -27.44 18.20
CA THR A 13 30.05 -28.22 17.90
C THR A 13 30.40 -29.10 19.09
N THR A 14 30.79 -30.36 18.83
CA THR A 14 31.29 -31.31 19.83
C THR A 14 32.82 -31.42 19.83
N ASN A 15 33.48 -30.71 18.91
CA ASN A 15 34.92 -30.70 18.73
C ASN A 15 35.49 -29.33 19.11
N GLU A 16 36.45 -29.30 20.04
CA GLU A 16 37.08 -28.08 20.56
C GLU A 16 37.90 -27.30 19.50
N TYR A 17 38.29 -27.95 18.40
CA TYR A 17 39.06 -27.34 17.31
C TYR A 17 38.18 -26.82 16.16
N ALA A 18 36.87 -27.07 16.18
CA ALA A 18 35.96 -26.69 15.10
C ALA A 18 35.22 -25.38 15.40
N ILE A 19 35.37 -24.39 14.51
CA ILE A 19 34.61 -23.14 14.57
C ILE A 19 33.34 -23.30 13.73
N ALA A 20 32.19 -23.46 14.41
CA ALA A 20 30.89 -23.40 13.75
C ALA A 20 30.58 -21.95 13.35
N LYS A 21 30.37 -21.68 12.06
CA LYS A 21 30.07 -20.33 11.57
C LYS A 21 29.00 -20.35 10.49
N ILE A 22 28.20 -19.29 10.48
CA ILE A 22 27.35 -18.92 9.35
C ILE A 22 28.12 -17.88 8.54
N LEU A 23 28.42 -18.21 7.29
CA LEU A 23 29.10 -17.30 6.38
C LEU A 23 28.13 -16.26 5.81
N SER A 24 26.88 -16.64 5.58
CA SER A 24 25.78 -15.74 5.24
C SER A 24 24.44 -16.38 5.60
N LEU A 25 23.51 -15.55 6.09
CA LEU A 25 22.09 -15.88 6.21
C LEU A 25 21.34 -14.78 5.48
N VAL A 26 20.57 -15.14 4.45
CA VAL A 26 19.68 -14.22 3.77
C VAL A 26 18.25 -14.72 3.97
N VAL A 27 17.40 -13.86 4.52
CA VAL A 27 16.01 -14.16 4.81
C VAL A 27 15.17 -13.26 3.92
N TYR A 28 14.34 -13.87 3.10
CA TYR A 28 13.29 -13.16 2.36
C TYR A 28 11.95 -13.51 3.00
N VAL A 29 11.23 -12.48 3.44
CA VAL A 29 9.88 -12.61 3.97
C VAL A 29 8.96 -11.97 2.96
N ASP A 30 8.11 -12.77 2.36
CA ASP A 30 7.00 -12.24 1.58
C ASP A 30 5.86 -11.93 2.54
N VAL A 31 5.48 -10.66 2.62
CA VAL A 31 4.34 -10.22 3.44
C VAL A 31 3.11 -10.35 2.55
N PRO A 32 2.02 -10.98 3.01
CA PRO A 32 0.84 -11.15 2.18
C PRO A 32 0.33 -9.80 1.68
N ASP A 33 0.01 -9.74 0.38
CA ASP A 33 -0.60 -8.54 -0.20
C ASP A 33 -1.95 -8.28 0.49
N LYS A 34 -2.10 -7.07 1.01
CA LYS A 34 -3.32 -6.50 1.56
C LYS A 34 -4.06 -5.76 0.44
N ASN A 35 -5.39 -5.78 0.50
CA ASN A 35 -6.25 -5.08 -0.44
C ASN A 35 -7.16 -4.11 0.32
N LEU A 36 -7.23 -2.86 -0.16
CA LEU A 36 -8.17 -1.86 0.30
C LEU A 36 -9.12 -1.52 -0.83
N GLU A 37 -10.42 -1.54 -0.56
CA GLU A 37 -11.45 -1.09 -1.50
C GLU A 37 -12.31 -0.01 -0.85
N ILE A 38 -12.39 1.16 -1.48
CA ILE A 38 -13.25 2.27 -1.07
C ILE A 38 -14.19 2.58 -2.22
N LEU A 39 -15.49 2.36 -2.00
CA LEU A 39 -16.52 2.59 -2.99
C LEU A 39 -17.17 3.97 -2.79
N ASN A 40 -17.56 4.60 -3.90
CA ASN A 40 -18.31 5.86 -3.94
C ASN A 40 -17.68 6.96 -3.06
N ARG A 41 -16.36 7.10 -3.10
CA ARG A 41 -15.65 8.15 -2.38
C ARG A 41 -15.83 9.49 -3.09
N LEU A 42 -16.34 10.49 -2.37
CA LEU A 42 -16.40 11.86 -2.85
C LEU A 42 -15.00 12.48 -2.92
N ILE A 43 -14.66 13.02 -4.08
CA ILE A 43 -13.47 13.82 -4.34
C ILE A 43 -13.90 15.28 -4.48
N ALA A 44 -13.55 16.10 -3.50
CA ALA A 44 -13.84 17.53 -3.53
C ALA A 44 -13.04 18.22 -4.64
N GLN A 45 -13.53 19.38 -5.12
CA GLN A 45 -12.84 20.15 -6.16
C GLN A 45 -11.39 20.53 -5.78
N ALA A 46 -11.14 20.81 -4.49
CA ALA A 46 -9.79 21.10 -3.98
C ALA A 46 -8.87 19.86 -3.95
N GLY A 47 -9.45 18.67 -4.10
CA GLY A 47 -8.83 17.35 -3.91
C GLY A 47 -9.23 16.71 -2.59
N THR A 48 -9.14 15.38 -2.55
CA THR A 48 -9.37 14.58 -1.34
C THR A 48 -8.15 13.73 -1.04
N THR A 49 -7.71 13.75 0.22
CA THR A 49 -6.66 12.86 0.73
C THR A 49 -7.30 11.63 1.35
N ILE A 50 -6.79 10.46 0.99
CA ILE A 50 -7.18 9.16 1.54
C ILE A 50 -5.97 8.62 2.30
N VAL A 51 -6.20 8.26 3.56
CA VAL A 51 -5.18 7.73 4.46
C VAL A 51 -5.25 6.20 4.43
N PHE A 52 -4.09 5.58 4.27
CA PHE A 52 -3.85 4.14 4.24
C PHE A 52 -3.24 3.60 5.54
N ALA A 53 -3.21 4.43 6.58
CA ALA A 53 -2.74 4.13 7.93
C ALA A 53 -3.91 4.28 8.93
N ASP A 54 -5.07 3.80 8.53
CA ASP A 54 -6.30 3.73 9.34
C ASP A 54 -6.35 2.36 10.04
N GLU A 55 -7.04 2.27 11.18
CA GLU A 55 -7.14 1.07 12.05
C GLU A 55 -7.47 -0.25 11.31
N SER A 56 -8.00 -0.19 10.08
CA SER A 56 -8.35 -1.34 9.25
C SER A 56 -7.22 -1.88 8.35
N ILE A 57 -6.29 -1.05 7.86
CA ILE A 57 -5.22 -1.44 6.94
C ILE A 57 -4.01 -0.54 7.20
N ASP A 58 -2.91 -1.14 7.65
CA ASP A 58 -1.60 -0.48 7.79
C ASP A 58 -0.74 -0.95 6.61
N PHE A 59 -0.81 -0.23 5.48
CA PHE A 59 0.11 -0.48 4.36
C PHE A 59 1.50 0.04 4.73
N TYR A 60 2.47 -0.85 4.85
CA TYR A 60 3.88 -0.47 4.95
C TYR A 60 4.38 0.08 3.60
N LYS A 61 3.90 -0.49 2.48
CA LYS A 61 4.16 0.02 1.13
C LYS A 61 2.97 -0.22 0.21
N VAL A 62 2.54 0.85 -0.46
CA VAL A 62 1.53 0.76 -1.53
C VAL A 62 2.22 0.41 -2.85
N ARG A 63 1.78 -0.67 -3.49
CA ARG A 63 2.30 -1.13 -4.79
C ARG A 63 1.47 -0.59 -5.96
N SER A 64 0.15 -0.59 -5.82
CA SER A 64 -0.78 -0.19 -6.87
C SER A 64 -1.98 0.55 -6.30
N ILE A 65 -2.46 1.56 -7.04
CA ILE A 65 -3.72 2.25 -6.78
C ILE A 65 -4.45 2.32 -8.12
N VAL A 66 -5.68 1.84 -8.15
CA VAL A 66 -6.61 1.93 -9.27
C VAL A 66 -7.74 2.87 -8.88
N LEU A 67 -7.96 3.89 -9.70
CA LEU A 67 -9.04 4.86 -9.53
C LEU A 67 -10.02 4.72 -10.70
N THR A 68 -11.29 4.53 -10.38
CA THR A 68 -12.35 4.42 -11.40
C THR A 68 -13.46 5.38 -11.04
N THR A 69 -13.92 6.20 -11.98
CA THR A 69 -15.09 7.03 -11.73
C THR A 69 -16.36 6.21 -11.56
N VAL A 70 -17.29 6.70 -10.74
CA VAL A 70 -18.59 6.04 -10.58
C VAL A 70 -19.48 6.35 -11.79
N GLY A 71 -20.02 5.31 -12.42
CA GLY A 71 -20.88 5.43 -13.61
C GLY A 71 -20.14 5.92 -14.86
N ALA A 72 -20.90 6.44 -15.84
CA ALA A 72 -20.37 6.97 -17.10
C ALA A 72 -19.86 8.41 -16.95
N SER A 73 -19.01 8.67 -15.96
CA SER A 73 -18.45 10.00 -15.73
C SER A 73 -17.38 10.33 -16.76
N PRO A 74 -17.39 11.54 -17.36
CA PRO A 74 -16.32 11.99 -18.25
C PRO A 74 -15.08 12.51 -17.50
N LEU A 75 -15.08 12.47 -16.16
CA LEU A 75 -14.00 13.02 -15.35
C LEU A 75 -12.77 12.10 -15.33
N LYS A 76 -11.59 12.72 -15.27
CA LYS A 76 -10.29 12.07 -15.18
C LYS A 76 -9.80 12.11 -13.73
N PRO A 77 -9.77 10.98 -13.00
CA PRO A 77 -9.16 10.92 -11.68
C PRO A 77 -7.64 10.90 -11.78
N ILE A 78 -6.98 11.77 -11.04
CA ILE A 78 -5.52 11.90 -11.04
C ILE A 78 -5.01 11.86 -9.60
N LEU A 79 -4.01 11.00 -9.35
CA LEU A 79 -3.18 11.06 -8.14
C LEU A 79 -2.24 12.26 -8.25
N THR A 80 -2.40 13.22 -7.35
CA THR A 80 -1.58 14.44 -7.31
C THR A 80 -0.47 14.37 -6.28
N ALA A 81 -0.61 13.50 -5.28
CA ALA A 81 0.43 13.16 -4.32
C ALA A 81 0.23 11.72 -3.84
N GLN A 82 1.33 11.03 -3.53
CA GLN A 82 1.31 9.68 -2.98
C GLN A 82 2.49 9.47 -2.03
N SER A 83 2.23 8.73 -0.97
CA SER A 83 3.21 8.17 -0.05
C SER A 83 2.76 6.76 0.33
N ASN A 84 3.50 6.09 1.23
CA ASN A 84 3.09 4.79 1.73
C ASN A 84 1.82 4.85 2.60
N SER A 85 1.57 5.97 3.28
CA SER A 85 0.48 6.10 4.25
C SER A 85 -0.71 6.90 3.75
N GLN A 86 -0.64 7.51 2.57
CA GLN A 86 -1.73 8.30 2.01
C GLN A 86 -1.55 8.59 0.53
N CYS A 87 -2.65 8.91 -0.14
CA CYS A 87 -2.67 9.55 -1.46
C CYS A 87 -3.64 10.72 -1.52
N THR A 88 -3.39 11.66 -2.43
CA THR A 88 -4.28 12.80 -2.70
C THR A 88 -4.76 12.73 -4.15
N ILE A 89 -6.08 12.79 -4.33
CA ILE A 89 -6.74 12.61 -5.62
C ILE A 89 -7.46 13.89 -6.00
N LYS A 90 -7.40 14.26 -7.28
CA LYS A 90 -8.22 15.32 -7.89
C LYS A 90 -8.93 14.79 -9.12
N LEU A 91 -10.09 15.36 -9.42
CA LEU A 91 -10.84 15.08 -10.64
C LEU A 91 -10.74 16.27 -11.58
N PHE A 92 -10.55 15.98 -12.86
CA PHE A 92 -10.49 16.99 -13.91
C PHE A 92 -11.47 16.65 -15.03
N ASP A 93 -12.09 17.66 -15.63
CA ASP A 93 -12.83 17.46 -16.87
C ASP A 93 -11.90 17.39 -18.09
N LYS A 94 -12.49 17.30 -19.29
CA LYS A 94 -11.75 17.23 -20.55
C LYS A 94 -10.89 18.47 -20.83
N ASP A 95 -11.20 19.60 -20.20
CA ASP A 95 -10.55 20.89 -20.39
C ASP A 95 -9.55 21.18 -19.24
N ASP A 96 -9.25 20.16 -18.43
CA ASP A 96 -8.33 20.19 -17.28
C ASP A 96 -8.77 21.15 -16.15
N ALA A 97 -10.07 21.49 -16.07
CA ALA A 97 -10.61 22.20 -14.93
C ALA A 97 -10.93 21.23 -13.78
N ALA A 98 -10.59 21.62 -12.55
CA ALA A 98 -10.85 20.82 -11.36
C ALA A 98 -12.36 20.74 -11.08
N GLN A 99 -12.86 19.53 -10.84
CA GLN A 99 -14.27 19.25 -10.59
C GLN A 99 -14.45 18.43 -9.32
N GLU A 100 -15.65 18.46 -8.76
CA GLU A 100 -16.09 17.52 -7.73
C GLU A 100 -16.72 16.28 -8.36
N GLY A 101 -16.61 15.12 -7.70
CA GLY A 101 -17.25 13.89 -8.18
C GLY A 101 -16.92 12.67 -7.35
N TYR A 102 -17.42 11.51 -7.76
CA TYR A 102 -17.27 10.25 -7.03
C TYR A 102 -16.37 9.25 -7.76
N ILE A 103 -15.56 8.53 -6.99
CA ILE A 103 -14.71 7.44 -7.48
C ILE A 103 -14.86 6.17 -6.64
N ASN A 104 -14.49 5.05 -7.24
CA ASN A 104 -14.05 3.86 -6.52
C ASN A 104 -12.53 3.84 -6.52
N LEU A 105 -11.94 3.45 -5.39
CA LEU A 105 -10.51 3.25 -5.21
C LEU A 105 -10.26 1.80 -4.83
N SER A 106 -9.33 1.17 -5.52
CA SER A 106 -8.72 -0.09 -5.09
C SER A 106 -7.23 0.13 -4.90
N ALA A 107 -6.68 -0.27 -3.75
CA ALA A 107 -5.26 -0.20 -3.48
C ALA A 107 -4.73 -1.57 -3.03
N VAL A 108 -3.54 -1.91 -3.52
CA VAL A 108 -2.82 -3.14 -3.19
C VAL A 108 -1.46 -2.76 -2.62
N GLY A 109 -1.09 -3.38 -1.51
CA GLY A 109 0.15 -3.12 -0.79
C GLY A 109 0.45 -4.21 0.23
N TYR A 110 1.43 -4.00 1.08
CA TYR A 110 1.78 -4.90 2.19
C TYR A 110 2.21 -4.09 3.41
#